data_AF-A0A1F3F5V3-F1
#
_entry.id   AF-A0A1F3F5V3-F1
#
_cell.length_a   1.000
_cell.length_b   1.000
_cell.length_c   1.000
_cell.angle_alpha   90.00
_cell.angle_beta   90.00
_cell.angle_gamma   90.00
#
_symmetry.space_group_name_H-M   'P 1'
#
loop_
_entity.id
_entity.type
_entity.pdbx_description
1 polymer ?
#
loop_
_entity_poly.entity_id
_entity_poly.type
_entity_poly.pdbx_seq_one_letter_code
_entity_poly.pdbx_strand_id
1 'polypeptide(L)'
;MIRIQATYLLLFLTVLSSCTGSKQITRFLVVPDTQTYLESHPEVMENQFEWMAKQRKKVDFVIHLGDVTQDNREVEWYVARKNFEKLKVPYSIALGNHDMGSKPGMFADTRESTLGNKYFPVPQTDSSFCFEKGKMDNRYHLLKTGKTEWLILSLAFGPSDKVLRWANKVVSENQDKKVILSTHAYLYLDSTRMGNGDWWRPQSYGIGKDTIDTVNDGEQIWEKLASKHANIVAVFSGHVLKSGTGLLVSQGEKGNRVVQILTNFQRGVDNSIRGGNGYLRIVEIDTRKSLIDVKTFSTWEKKYHPGKSHHYLVDLNSGSVNQ
;
A
#
# COMPACT_ATOMS: atom_id res chain seq x y z
N MET A 1 71.04 -38.03 -29.94
CA MET A 1 70.28 -36.76 -30.00
C MET A 1 68.81 -37.08 -29.85
N ILE A 2 68.25 -36.96 -28.65
CA ILE A 2 66.83 -37.22 -28.36
C ILE A 2 66.15 -35.85 -28.23
N ARG A 3 65.20 -35.54 -29.11
CA ARG A 3 64.36 -34.33 -29.03
C ARG A 3 63.08 -34.67 -28.26
N ILE A 4 62.90 -34.06 -27.10
CA ILE A 4 61.65 -34.09 -26.33
C ILE A 4 60.79 -32.92 -26.85
N GLN A 5 59.63 -33.21 -27.43
CA GLN A 5 58.62 -32.19 -27.73
C GLN A 5 57.75 -31.99 -26.47
N ALA A 6 57.76 -30.78 -25.93
CA ALA A 6 56.88 -30.37 -24.84
C ALA A 6 55.54 -29.92 -25.42
N THR A 7 54.48 -30.67 -25.15
CA THR A 7 53.11 -30.32 -25.50
C THR A 7 52.54 -29.40 -24.41
N TYR A 8 52.30 -28.13 -24.74
CA TYR A 8 51.62 -27.20 -23.83
C TYR A 8 50.11 -27.48 -23.84
N LEU A 9 49.58 -27.95 -22.72
CA LEU A 9 48.14 -28.11 -22.48
C LEU A 9 47.57 -26.76 -22.05
N LEU A 10 46.86 -26.06 -22.95
CA LEU A 10 46.08 -24.87 -22.58
C LEU A 10 44.85 -25.30 -21.78
N LEU A 11 44.86 -25.02 -20.47
CA LEU A 11 43.67 -25.12 -19.62
C LEU A 11 42.74 -23.94 -19.92
N PHE A 12 41.63 -24.19 -20.62
CA PHE A 12 40.52 -23.24 -20.69
C PHE A 12 39.81 -23.18 -19.33
N LEU A 13 40.11 -22.15 -18.53
CA LEU A 13 39.29 -21.81 -17.37
C LEU A 13 37.96 -21.23 -17.88
N THR A 14 36.92 -22.05 -17.93
CA THR A 14 35.54 -21.56 -18.04
C THR A 14 35.15 -20.92 -16.72
N VAL A 15 35.25 -19.59 -16.64
CA VAL A 15 34.64 -18.81 -15.56
C VAL A 15 33.12 -18.89 -15.73
N LEU A 16 32.49 -19.83 -15.03
CA LEU A 16 31.04 -19.83 -14.83
C LEU A 16 30.69 -18.59 -14.00
N SER A 17 30.40 -17.48 -14.67
CA SER A 17 29.67 -16.37 -14.05
C SER A 17 28.33 -16.93 -13.58
N SER A 18 28.22 -17.20 -12.28
CA SER A 18 26.94 -17.42 -11.65
C SER A 18 26.14 -16.13 -11.83
N CYS A 19 25.25 -16.12 -12.83
CA CYS A 19 24.17 -15.16 -12.89
C CYS A 19 23.32 -15.41 -11.65
N THR A 20 23.69 -14.81 -10.52
CA THR A 20 22.78 -14.62 -9.41
C THR A 20 21.66 -13.77 -9.98
N GLY A 21 20.57 -14.42 -10.38
CA GLY A 21 19.40 -13.74 -10.91
C GLY A 21 18.93 -12.76 -9.85
N SER A 22 19.23 -11.47 -10.03
CA SER A 22 18.75 -10.42 -9.14
C SER A 22 17.24 -10.60 -8.98
N LYS A 23 16.68 -10.46 -7.78
CA LYS A 23 15.22 -10.56 -7.58
C LYS A 23 14.51 -9.57 -8.49
N GLN A 24 13.56 -10.05 -9.30
CA GLN A 24 12.94 -9.27 -10.41
C GLN A 24 11.47 -8.96 -10.15
N ILE A 25 10.87 -9.71 -9.22
CA ILE A 25 9.52 -9.52 -8.74
C ILE A 25 9.61 -8.94 -7.34
N THR A 26 8.95 -7.80 -7.14
CA THR A 26 8.76 -7.23 -5.81
C THR A 26 7.39 -7.64 -5.30
N ARG A 27 7.32 -8.20 -4.09
CA ARG A 27 6.05 -8.66 -3.52
C ARG A 27 5.63 -7.78 -2.36
N PHE A 28 4.46 -7.17 -2.51
CA PHE A 28 3.78 -6.39 -1.50
C PHE A 28 2.62 -7.18 -0.91
N LEU A 29 2.34 -6.99 0.38
CA LEU A 29 1.04 -7.31 0.96
C LEU A 29 0.29 -6.01 1.17
N VAL A 30 -0.91 -5.90 0.61
CA VAL A 30 -1.80 -4.77 0.85
C VAL A 30 -2.89 -5.22 1.81
N VAL A 31 -2.90 -4.61 2.99
CA VAL A 31 -3.76 -4.95 4.12
C VAL A 31 -4.79 -3.83 4.27
N PRO A 32 -6.08 -4.10 4.03
CA PRO A 32 -7.10 -3.09 4.19
C PRO A 32 -7.57 -2.97 5.64
N ASP A 33 -8.41 -1.98 5.88
CA ASP A 33 -9.38 -1.81 6.97
C ASP A 33 -9.45 -2.98 7.98
N THR A 34 -8.60 -2.94 9.02
CA THR A 34 -8.50 -3.99 10.06
C THR A 34 -9.34 -3.69 11.30
N GLN A 35 -9.96 -2.51 11.36
CA GLN A 35 -10.73 -2.03 12.49
C GLN A 35 -11.80 -3.01 12.98
N THR A 36 -12.46 -3.73 12.07
CA THR A 36 -13.47 -4.72 12.45
C THR A 36 -12.88 -5.89 13.25
N TYR A 37 -11.63 -6.29 12.96
CA TYR A 37 -10.98 -7.36 13.73
C TYR A 37 -10.72 -6.92 15.16
N LEU A 38 -10.29 -5.67 15.39
CA LEU A 38 -10.11 -5.16 16.74
C LEU A 38 -11.43 -5.06 17.52
N GLU A 39 -12.50 -4.65 16.85
CA GLU A 39 -13.83 -4.51 17.47
C GLU A 39 -14.40 -5.85 17.92
N SER A 40 -14.27 -6.89 17.09
CA SER A 40 -15.11 -8.10 17.24
C SER A 40 -14.44 -9.44 16.92
N HIS A 41 -13.28 -9.45 16.27
CA HIS A 41 -12.60 -10.68 15.82
C HIS A 41 -11.07 -10.60 16.00
N PRO A 42 -10.56 -10.33 17.23
CA PRO A 42 -9.13 -10.11 17.45
C PRO A 42 -8.28 -11.33 17.09
N GLU A 43 -8.86 -12.54 17.14
CA GLU A 43 -8.21 -13.78 16.70
C GLU A 43 -7.88 -13.78 15.21
N VAL A 44 -8.70 -13.10 14.39
CA VAL A 44 -8.47 -12.96 12.95
C VAL A 44 -7.30 -12.01 12.69
N MET A 45 -7.22 -10.90 13.42
CA MET A 45 -6.07 -9.98 13.35
C MET A 45 -4.78 -10.69 13.75
N GLU A 46 -4.80 -11.39 14.89
CA GLU A 46 -3.64 -12.13 15.39
C GLU A 46 -3.15 -13.16 14.36
N ASN A 47 -4.06 -13.95 13.80
CA ASN A 47 -3.75 -14.91 12.75
C ASN A 47 -3.14 -14.23 11.51
N GLN A 48 -3.73 -13.12 11.05
CA GLN A 48 -3.28 -12.41 9.86
C GLN A 48 -1.87 -11.87 10.04
N PHE A 49 -1.58 -11.20 11.17
CA PHE A 49 -0.27 -10.63 11.45
C PHE A 49 0.80 -11.70 11.69
N GLU A 50 0.46 -12.83 12.33
CA GLU A 50 1.38 -13.97 12.44
C GLU A 50 1.69 -14.62 11.09
N TRP A 51 0.68 -14.76 10.24
CA TRP A 51 0.89 -15.27 8.89
C TRP A 51 1.82 -14.34 8.09
N MET A 52 1.62 -13.02 8.16
CA MET A 52 2.48 -12.02 7.52
C MET A 52 3.92 -12.08 8.04
N ALA A 53 4.11 -12.22 9.35
CA ALA A 53 5.43 -12.38 9.96
C ALA A 53 6.18 -13.62 9.42
N LYS A 54 5.46 -14.72 9.16
CA LYS A 54 6.01 -15.93 8.54
C LYS A 54 6.39 -15.72 7.06
N GLN A 55 5.84 -14.71 6.38
CA GLN A 55 6.17 -14.39 4.98
C GLN A 55 7.43 -13.52 4.81
N ARG A 56 8.17 -13.20 5.88
CA ARG A 56 9.31 -12.24 5.82
C ARG A 56 10.43 -12.55 4.81
N LYS A 57 10.56 -13.80 4.35
CA LYS A 57 11.53 -14.19 3.30
C LYS A 57 10.96 -14.09 1.88
N LYS A 58 9.65 -13.90 1.76
CA LYS A 58 8.87 -13.96 0.52
C LYS A 58 8.25 -12.61 0.14
N VAL A 59 8.01 -11.75 1.12
CA VAL A 59 7.39 -10.42 0.99
C VAL A 59 8.43 -9.36 1.29
N ASP A 60 8.40 -8.30 0.49
CA ASP A 60 9.35 -7.18 0.59
C ASP A 60 8.82 -6.03 1.44
N PHE A 61 7.51 -5.79 1.42
CA PHE A 61 6.89 -4.67 2.14
C PHE A 61 5.39 -4.92 2.40
N VAL A 62 4.86 -4.37 3.50
CA VAL A 62 3.42 -4.38 3.82
C VAL A 62 2.84 -2.96 3.77
N ILE A 63 1.73 -2.77 3.07
CA ILE A 63 1.04 -1.48 2.92
C ILE A 63 -0.31 -1.61 3.63
N HIS A 64 -0.48 -0.93 4.77
CA HIS A 64 -1.77 -0.86 5.46
C HIS A 64 -2.56 0.37 5.00
N LEU A 65 -3.81 0.17 4.56
CA LEU A 65 -4.62 1.20 3.90
C LEU A 65 -5.42 2.11 4.83
N GLY A 66 -5.29 1.90 6.14
CA GLY A 66 -5.92 2.72 7.17
C GLY A 66 -7.12 2.04 7.78
N ASP A 67 -7.81 2.79 8.63
CA ASP A 67 -8.75 2.28 9.62
C ASP A 67 -8.13 1.08 10.35
N VAL A 68 -7.04 1.37 11.04
CA VAL A 68 -6.41 0.43 11.98
C VAL A 68 -7.36 0.20 13.15
N THR A 69 -8.01 1.26 13.63
CA THR A 69 -8.90 1.27 14.81
C THR A 69 -10.35 1.52 14.42
N GLN A 70 -11.31 1.09 15.25
CA GLN A 70 -12.74 1.29 14.98
C GLN A 70 -13.24 2.60 15.58
N ASP A 71 -12.81 2.94 16.80
CA ASP A 71 -13.31 4.10 17.53
C ASP A 71 -12.19 5.08 17.93
N ASN A 72 -10.97 4.94 17.40
CA ASN A 72 -9.81 5.72 17.84
C ASN A 72 -9.60 5.67 19.36
N ARG A 73 -9.68 4.48 19.97
CA ARG A 73 -9.49 4.29 21.42
C ARG A 73 -8.10 3.79 21.76
N GLU A 74 -7.60 4.19 22.93
CA GLU A 74 -6.28 3.79 23.42
C GLU A 74 -6.08 2.25 23.43
N VAL A 75 -7.13 1.50 23.84
CA VAL A 75 -7.09 0.03 23.86
C VAL A 75 -6.95 -0.58 22.45
N GLU A 76 -7.59 0.01 21.44
CA GLU A 76 -7.51 -0.47 20.06
C GLU A 76 -6.11 -0.26 19.52
N TRP A 77 -5.56 0.94 19.70
CA TRP A 77 -4.19 1.25 19.31
C TRP A 77 -3.15 0.36 20.01
N TYR A 78 -3.35 0.05 21.30
CA TYR A 78 -2.50 -0.88 22.03
C TYR A 78 -2.53 -2.30 21.43
N VAL A 79 -3.72 -2.83 21.15
CA VAL A 79 -3.87 -4.17 20.55
C VAL A 79 -3.34 -4.20 19.12
N ALA A 80 -3.60 -3.15 18.33
CA ALA A 80 -3.02 -3.00 17.00
C ALA A 80 -1.50 -3.04 17.07
N ARG A 81 -0.90 -2.21 17.92
CA ARG A 81 0.55 -2.12 18.08
C ARG A 81 1.18 -3.48 18.41
N LYS A 82 0.58 -4.25 19.34
CA LYS A 82 1.03 -5.62 19.65
C LYS A 82 1.07 -6.54 18.43
N ASN A 83 0.07 -6.46 17.57
CA ASN A 83 0.04 -7.26 16.34
C ASN A 83 1.10 -6.79 15.33
N PHE A 84 1.26 -5.48 15.14
CA PHE A 84 2.29 -4.91 14.28
C PHE A 84 3.73 -5.23 14.76
N GLU A 85 3.98 -5.39 16.07
CA GLU A 85 5.30 -5.83 16.61
C GLU A 85 5.74 -7.22 16.14
N LYS A 86 4.77 -8.07 15.78
CA LYS A 86 5.03 -9.40 15.22
C LYS A 86 5.63 -9.29 13.80
N LEU A 87 5.31 -8.23 13.05
CA LEU A 87 5.83 -8.05 11.69
C LEU A 87 7.34 -7.90 11.71
N LYS A 88 8.00 -8.70 10.87
CA LYS A 88 9.44 -8.64 10.58
C LYS A 88 9.72 -8.20 9.14
N VAL A 89 8.72 -7.57 8.53
CA VAL A 89 8.75 -6.99 7.18
C VAL A 89 8.52 -5.49 7.36
N PRO A 90 9.24 -4.62 6.63
CA PRO A 90 8.96 -3.19 6.67
C PRO A 90 7.53 -2.90 6.21
N TYR A 91 6.91 -1.89 6.82
CA TYR A 91 5.53 -1.54 6.54
C TYR A 91 5.27 -0.05 6.60
N SER A 92 4.19 0.37 5.95
CA SER A 92 3.59 1.70 6.09
C SER A 92 2.12 1.58 6.50
N ILE A 93 1.61 2.66 7.08
CA ILE A 93 0.20 2.81 7.47
C ILE A 93 -0.26 4.17 6.94
N ALA A 94 -1.29 4.18 6.09
CA ALA A 94 -2.09 5.38 5.88
C ALA A 94 -3.12 5.48 7.01
N LEU A 95 -3.34 6.65 7.61
CA LEU A 95 -4.41 6.81 8.61
C LEU A 95 -5.77 6.93 7.90
N GLY A 96 -6.75 6.15 8.35
CA GLY A 96 -8.13 6.22 7.85
C GLY A 96 -9.01 7.17 8.66
N ASN A 97 -10.29 7.29 8.28
CA ASN A 97 -11.21 8.20 8.97
C ASN A 97 -11.52 7.73 10.40
N HIS A 98 -11.40 6.43 10.70
CA HIS A 98 -11.56 5.91 12.05
C HIS A 98 -10.32 6.10 12.94
N ASP A 99 -9.17 6.48 12.36
CA ASP A 99 -7.90 6.63 13.08
C ASP A 99 -7.60 8.07 13.52
N MET A 100 -8.50 9.01 13.24
CA MET A 100 -8.33 10.43 13.56
C MET A 100 -9.66 11.06 14.01
N GLY A 101 -9.59 12.04 14.91
CA GLY A 101 -10.76 12.78 15.38
C GLY A 101 -10.61 13.35 16.79
N SER A 102 -11.53 14.26 17.17
CA SER A 102 -11.44 15.08 18.38
C SER A 102 -11.54 14.28 19.69
N LYS A 103 -12.14 13.08 19.62
CA LYS A 103 -12.30 12.11 20.72
C LYS A 103 -12.72 10.75 20.14
N PRO A 104 -12.74 9.68 20.95
CA PRO A 104 -13.17 8.38 20.49
C PRO A 104 -14.57 8.37 19.84
N GLY A 105 -14.72 7.60 18.76
CA GLY A 105 -15.95 7.48 17.98
C GLY A 105 -16.27 8.69 17.08
N MET A 106 -15.41 9.72 17.06
CA MET A 106 -15.53 10.82 16.12
C MET A 106 -14.66 10.54 14.90
N PHE A 107 -15.27 10.08 13.82
CA PHE A 107 -14.54 9.64 12.62
C PHE A 107 -14.17 10.84 11.74
N ALA A 108 -12.91 11.25 11.76
CA ALA A 108 -12.38 12.39 11.00
C ALA A 108 -13.26 13.64 11.09
N ASP A 109 -13.73 13.96 12.30
CA ASP A 109 -14.35 15.26 12.56
C ASP A 109 -13.29 16.38 12.61
N THR A 110 -12.06 16.02 12.97
CA THR A 110 -10.83 16.82 12.93
C THR A 110 -9.66 15.95 12.45
N ARG A 111 -8.50 16.55 12.18
CA ARG A 111 -7.26 15.83 11.80
C ARG A 111 -6.42 15.38 13.01
N GLU A 112 -6.99 15.38 14.21
CA GLU A 112 -6.31 14.97 15.45
C GLU A 112 -5.89 13.49 15.34
N SER A 113 -4.60 13.20 15.50
CA SER A 113 -3.99 11.88 15.28
C SER A 113 -3.03 11.49 16.42
N THR A 114 -3.20 12.05 17.62
CA THR A 114 -2.27 11.90 18.76
C THR A 114 -2.12 10.44 19.16
N LEU A 115 -3.22 9.66 19.19
CA LEU A 115 -3.13 8.25 19.57
C LEU A 115 -2.36 7.42 18.55
N GLY A 116 -2.64 7.57 17.25
CA GLY A 116 -1.85 6.90 16.20
C GLY A 116 -0.36 7.20 16.35
N ASN A 117 -0.01 8.47 16.53
CA ASN A 117 1.38 8.91 16.70
C ASN A 117 2.03 8.46 18.02
N LYS A 118 1.26 8.32 19.10
CA LYS A 118 1.71 7.76 20.38
C LYS A 118 2.11 6.30 20.25
N TYR A 119 1.31 5.50 19.53
CA TYR A 119 1.50 4.04 19.41
C TYR A 119 2.43 3.64 18.27
N PHE A 120 2.50 4.45 17.21
CA PHE A 120 3.35 4.24 16.05
C PHE A 120 4.29 5.44 15.83
N PRO A 121 5.20 5.71 16.78
CA PRO A 121 6.15 6.80 16.63
C PRO A 121 7.03 6.55 15.39
N VAL A 122 7.29 7.61 14.63
CA VAL A 122 8.11 7.50 13.42
C VAL A 122 9.59 7.44 13.82
N PRO A 123 10.30 6.32 13.54
CA PRO A 123 11.74 6.26 13.81
C PRO A 123 12.47 7.18 12.82
N GLN A 124 13.55 7.82 13.28
CA GLN A 124 14.48 8.51 12.40
C GLN A 124 15.38 7.46 11.72
N THR A 125 15.11 7.16 10.46
CA THR A 125 15.93 6.24 9.66
C THR A 125 16.21 6.85 8.28
N ASP A 126 17.26 6.38 7.61
CA ASP A 126 17.62 6.82 6.26
C ASP A 126 16.68 6.29 5.17
N SER A 127 15.66 5.53 5.55
CA SER A 127 14.72 4.85 4.66
C SER A 127 13.25 5.17 4.95
N SER A 128 12.96 6.05 5.90
CA SER A 128 11.60 6.43 6.30
C SER A 128 11.54 7.90 6.66
N PHE A 129 10.67 8.63 5.99
CA PHE A 129 10.59 10.09 6.07
C PHE A 129 9.13 10.53 6.24
N CYS A 130 8.90 11.66 6.89
CA CYS A 130 7.56 12.19 7.17
C CYS A 130 7.44 13.65 6.73
N PHE A 131 6.22 14.07 6.41
CA PHE A 131 5.89 15.46 6.11
C PHE A 131 6.02 16.34 7.35
N GLU A 132 5.30 15.97 8.42
CA GLU A 132 5.40 16.60 9.72
C GLU A 132 6.37 15.79 10.58
N LYS A 133 7.40 16.45 11.11
CA LYS A 133 8.47 15.79 11.88
C LYS A 133 7.87 14.96 13.03
N GLY A 134 8.14 13.65 12.99
CA GLY A 134 7.71 12.71 14.02
C GLY A 134 6.28 12.21 13.88
N LYS A 135 5.52 12.64 12.86
CA LYS A 135 4.14 12.17 12.63
C LYS A 135 4.05 11.14 11.51
N MET A 136 3.28 10.08 11.74
CA MET A 136 3.08 8.98 10.80
C MET A 136 2.08 9.32 9.68
N ASP A 137 1.29 10.38 9.87
CA ASP A 137 0.10 10.74 9.07
C ASP A 137 0.40 10.76 7.57
N ASN A 138 1.52 11.35 7.18
CA ASN A 138 1.94 11.45 5.78
C ASN A 138 3.44 11.16 5.70
N ARG A 139 3.80 10.03 5.08
CA ARG A 139 5.16 9.50 5.11
C ARG A 139 5.51 8.76 3.83
N TYR A 140 6.81 8.61 3.57
CA TYR A 140 7.28 7.72 2.53
C TYR A 140 8.43 6.84 3.01
N HIS A 141 8.58 5.70 2.35
CA HIS A 141 9.65 4.74 2.59
C HIS A 141 10.45 4.52 1.32
N LEU A 142 11.76 4.36 1.47
CA LEU A 142 12.64 3.92 0.41
C LEU A 142 12.95 2.43 0.58
N LEU A 143 12.81 1.67 -0.50
CA LEU A 143 13.02 0.23 -0.53
C LEU A 143 13.79 -0.16 -1.79
N LYS A 144 14.78 -1.05 -1.65
CA LYS A 144 15.49 -1.63 -2.79
C LYS A 144 15.28 -3.13 -2.83
N THR A 145 14.83 -3.63 -3.98
CA THR A 145 14.57 -5.06 -4.21
C THR A 145 15.21 -5.49 -5.52
N GLY A 146 16.29 -6.27 -5.44
CA GLY A 146 17.11 -6.58 -6.60
C GLY A 146 17.67 -5.28 -7.21
N LYS A 147 17.30 -5.01 -8.47
CA LYS A 147 17.70 -3.81 -9.21
C LYS A 147 16.68 -2.67 -9.18
N THR A 148 15.51 -2.89 -8.59
CA THR A 148 14.45 -1.88 -8.53
C THR A 148 14.55 -1.09 -7.24
N GLU A 149 14.53 0.23 -7.36
CA GLU A 149 14.36 1.16 -6.23
C GLU A 149 12.92 1.65 -6.19
N TRP A 150 12.35 1.67 -4.99
CA TRP A 150 10.96 1.98 -4.73
C TRP A 150 10.84 3.14 -3.76
N LEU A 151 9.81 3.94 -3.98
CA LEU A 151 9.29 4.90 -3.03
C LEU A 151 7.83 4.53 -2.73
N ILE A 152 7.56 4.17 -1.47
CA ILE A 152 6.22 3.84 -1.00
C ILE A 152 5.69 5.06 -0.24
N LEU A 153 4.77 5.79 -0.85
CA LEU A 153 4.17 7.01 -0.31
C LEU A 153 2.82 6.68 0.31
N SER A 154 2.63 7.02 1.59
CA SER A 154 1.39 6.82 2.34
C SER A 154 0.87 8.17 2.82
N LEU A 155 -0.35 8.51 2.41
CA LEU A 155 -1.02 9.76 2.75
C LEU A 155 -2.27 9.46 3.60
N ALA A 156 -2.47 10.22 4.67
CA ALA A 156 -3.65 10.14 5.51
C ALA A 156 -4.94 10.42 4.72
N PHE A 157 -6.07 9.99 5.28
CA PHE A 157 -7.41 10.29 4.78
C PHE A 157 -7.60 11.78 4.49
N GLY A 158 -8.06 12.07 3.27
CA GLY A 158 -8.31 13.43 2.80
C GLY A 158 -7.08 14.35 2.90
N PRO A 159 -5.95 14.06 2.24
CA PRO A 159 -4.74 14.87 2.36
C PRO A 159 -4.99 16.32 1.89
N SER A 160 -4.40 17.31 2.56
CA SER A 160 -4.53 18.72 2.14
C SER A 160 -3.64 19.06 0.96
N ASP A 161 -3.87 20.20 0.30
CA ASP A 161 -3.01 20.63 -0.80
C ASP A 161 -1.57 20.89 -0.35
N LYS A 162 -1.36 21.26 0.93
CA LYS A 162 -0.02 21.37 1.50
C LYS A 162 0.70 20.02 1.50
N VAL A 163 0.00 18.97 1.91
CA VAL A 163 0.50 17.58 1.85
C VAL A 163 0.74 17.15 0.41
N LEU A 164 -0.20 17.42 -0.51
CA LEU A 164 -0.04 17.05 -1.92
C LEU A 164 1.12 17.79 -2.59
N ARG A 165 1.37 19.06 -2.26
CA ARG A 165 2.56 19.79 -2.74
C ARG A 165 3.86 19.17 -2.22
N TRP A 166 3.90 18.79 -0.94
CA TRP A 166 5.05 18.07 -0.38
C TRP A 166 5.26 16.71 -1.08
N ALA A 167 4.21 15.93 -1.26
CA ALA A 167 4.27 14.65 -1.97
C ALA A 167 4.79 14.80 -3.41
N ASN A 168 4.34 15.84 -4.12
CA ASN A 168 4.84 16.16 -5.46
C ASN A 168 6.35 16.45 -5.45
N LYS A 169 6.83 17.23 -4.48
CA LYS A 169 8.27 17.50 -4.31
C LYS A 169 9.05 16.21 -4.07
N VAL A 170 8.58 15.37 -3.15
CA VAL A 170 9.20 14.08 -2.82
C VAL A 170 9.32 13.19 -4.06
N VAL A 171 8.24 13.04 -4.84
CA VAL A 171 8.27 12.20 -6.06
C VAL A 171 9.18 12.81 -7.13
N SER A 172 9.17 14.14 -7.28
CA SER A 172 10.04 14.85 -8.23
C SER A 172 11.53 14.69 -7.91
N GLU A 173 11.89 14.57 -6.63
CA GLU A 173 13.27 14.35 -6.17
C GLU A 173 13.70 12.89 -6.22
N ASN A 174 12.79 11.98 -6.57
CA ASN A 174 13.02 10.53 -6.61
C ASN A 174 12.55 9.92 -7.94
N GLN A 175 12.78 10.63 -9.05
CA GLN A 175 12.35 10.21 -10.40
C GLN A 175 12.96 8.86 -10.86
N ASP A 176 14.10 8.47 -10.28
CA ASP A 176 14.80 7.21 -10.50
C ASP A 176 14.09 5.99 -9.86
N LYS A 177 13.13 6.22 -8.96
CA LYS A 177 12.45 5.18 -8.18
C LYS A 177 11.04 4.95 -8.69
N LYS A 178 10.57 3.71 -8.70
CA LYS A 178 9.15 3.40 -8.94
C LYS A 178 8.33 3.77 -7.70
N VAL A 179 7.21 4.45 -7.91
CA VAL A 179 6.38 4.97 -6.82
C VAL A 179 5.08 4.19 -6.71
N ILE A 180 4.78 3.78 -5.48
CA ILE A 180 3.47 3.30 -5.07
C ILE A 180 2.88 4.34 -4.13
N LEU A 181 1.67 4.82 -4.45
CA LEU A 181 0.88 5.67 -3.57
C LEU A 181 -0.14 4.82 -2.81
N SER A 182 -0.35 5.15 -1.55
CA SER A 182 -1.41 4.58 -0.72
C SER A 182 -2.11 5.71 0.04
N THR A 183 -3.43 5.66 0.08
CA THR A 183 -4.25 6.55 0.89
C THR A 183 -5.55 5.84 1.23
N HIS A 184 -6.27 6.31 2.25
CA HIS A 184 -7.44 5.59 2.71
C HIS A 184 -8.61 5.66 1.71
N ALA A 185 -8.95 6.85 1.20
CA ALA A 185 -10.06 7.05 0.27
C ALA A 185 -9.55 7.55 -1.10
N TYR A 186 -9.85 6.79 -2.17
CA TYR A 186 -9.42 7.14 -3.52
C TYR A 186 -10.34 6.58 -4.63
N LEU A 187 -10.49 5.27 -4.76
CA LEU A 187 -11.46 4.69 -5.72
C LEU A 187 -12.82 4.49 -5.04
N TYR A 188 -13.89 4.61 -5.81
CA TYR A 188 -15.26 4.33 -5.37
C TYR A 188 -15.75 2.94 -5.84
N LEU A 189 -16.95 2.56 -5.40
CA LEU A 189 -17.50 1.21 -5.57
C LEU A 189 -17.77 0.81 -7.03
N ASP A 190 -17.84 1.80 -7.93
CA ASP A 190 -18.04 1.65 -9.37
C ASP A 190 -16.72 1.61 -10.16
N SER A 191 -15.58 1.50 -9.47
CA SER A 191 -14.23 1.55 -10.04
C SER A 191 -13.88 2.88 -10.73
N THR A 192 -14.60 3.95 -10.43
CA THR A 192 -14.15 5.31 -10.76
C THR A 192 -13.38 5.92 -9.59
N ARG A 193 -12.68 7.02 -9.85
CA ARG A 193 -12.07 7.80 -8.76
C ARG A 193 -13.18 8.54 -8.03
N MET A 194 -13.10 8.48 -6.71
CA MET A 194 -14.03 9.15 -5.82
C MET A 194 -14.05 10.66 -6.10
N GLY A 195 -15.25 11.19 -6.33
CA GLY A 195 -15.46 12.58 -6.73
C GLY A 195 -16.85 13.10 -6.38
N ASN A 196 -17.24 14.24 -6.94
CA ASN A 196 -18.51 14.90 -6.63
C ASN A 196 -19.72 13.97 -6.86
N GLY A 197 -20.55 13.82 -5.83
CA GLY A 197 -21.74 12.95 -5.83
C GLY A 197 -21.58 11.68 -5.00
N ASP A 198 -20.34 11.26 -4.73
CA ASP A 198 -20.08 10.08 -3.90
C ASP A 198 -20.32 10.35 -2.41
N TRP A 199 -20.76 9.34 -1.69
CA TRP A 199 -21.19 9.50 -0.30
C TRP A 199 -20.02 9.51 0.69
N TRP A 200 -19.06 8.61 0.52
CA TRP A 200 -17.93 8.41 1.43
C TRP A 200 -16.72 9.26 1.08
N ARG A 201 -16.96 10.50 0.67
CA ARG A 201 -15.89 11.44 0.33
C ARG A 201 -15.27 12.01 1.60
N PRO A 202 -13.94 12.20 1.68
CA PRO A 202 -13.32 12.91 2.78
C PRO A 202 -13.93 14.28 3.08
N GLN A 203 -14.38 15.01 2.06
CA GLN A 203 -15.03 16.32 2.21
C GLN A 203 -16.43 16.24 2.86
N SER A 204 -17.05 15.05 2.91
CA SER A 204 -18.33 14.82 3.60
C SER A 204 -18.16 14.61 5.12
N TYR A 205 -16.93 14.42 5.60
CA TYR A 205 -16.60 14.28 7.02
C TYR A 205 -16.37 15.65 7.67
N GLY A 206 -16.17 15.69 8.99
CA GLY A 206 -16.01 16.97 9.70
C GLY A 206 -14.76 17.74 9.26
N ILE A 207 -13.68 17.06 8.86
CA ILE A 207 -12.51 17.72 8.23
C ILE A 207 -12.88 18.51 6.96
N GLY A 208 -13.95 18.14 6.25
CA GLY A 208 -14.41 18.86 5.06
C GLY A 208 -15.00 20.25 5.36
N LYS A 209 -15.32 20.52 6.64
CA LYS A 209 -15.77 21.83 7.12
C LYS A 209 -14.60 22.73 7.55
N ASP A 210 -13.36 22.21 7.53
CA ASP A 210 -12.17 22.99 7.85
C ASP A 210 -12.01 24.14 6.83
N THR A 211 -11.73 25.33 7.34
CA THR A 211 -11.53 26.55 6.54
C THR A 211 -10.05 26.89 6.38
N ILE A 212 -9.17 26.19 7.10
CA ILE A 212 -7.73 26.42 7.13
C ILE A 212 -7.03 25.50 6.14
N ASP A 213 -7.36 24.21 6.15
CA ASP A 213 -6.77 23.20 5.26
C ASP A 213 -7.79 22.64 4.27
N THR A 214 -7.33 22.39 3.04
CA THR A 214 -8.14 21.71 2.03
C THR A 214 -8.25 20.21 2.31
N VAL A 215 -9.25 19.56 1.72
CA VAL A 215 -9.48 18.12 1.83
C VAL A 215 -9.65 17.58 0.42
N ASN A 216 -8.80 16.63 0.01
CA ASN A 216 -8.79 16.08 -1.33
C ASN A 216 -9.34 14.64 -1.37
N ASP A 217 -10.23 14.37 -2.31
CA ASP A 217 -10.69 13.01 -2.66
C ASP A 217 -9.83 12.36 -3.74
N GLY A 218 -10.24 11.19 -4.22
CA GLY A 218 -9.50 10.42 -5.22
C GLY A 218 -9.26 11.14 -6.54
N GLU A 219 -10.27 11.83 -7.08
CA GLU A 219 -10.09 12.59 -8.33
C GLU A 219 -9.11 13.74 -8.12
N GLN A 220 -9.22 14.47 -7.01
CA GLN A 220 -8.29 15.57 -6.73
C GLN A 220 -6.86 15.08 -6.46
N ILE A 221 -6.68 13.93 -5.80
CA ILE A 221 -5.36 13.30 -5.63
C ILE A 221 -4.79 12.87 -6.98
N TRP A 222 -5.63 12.36 -7.89
CA TRP A 222 -5.21 12.02 -9.24
C TRP A 222 -4.71 13.24 -10.01
N GLU A 223 -5.55 14.26 -10.12
CA GLU A 223 -5.26 15.49 -10.87
C GLU A 223 -4.04 16.23 -10.35
N LYS A 224 -3.87 16.28 -9.01
CA LYS A 224 -2.82 17.06 -8.37
C LYS A 224 -1.52 16.30 -8.14
N LEU A 225 -1.52 14.97 -8.16
CA LEU A 225 -0.36 14.15 -7.82
C LEU A 225 -0.20 12.92 -8.72
N ALA A 226 -1.14 11.97 -8.69
CA ALA A 226 -0.87 10.64 -9.25
C ALA A 226 -0.71 10.64 -10.78
N SER A 227 -1.37 11.56 -11.49
CA SER A 227 -1.22 11.73 -12.95
C SER A 227 0.05 12.49 -13.35
N LYS A 228 0.68 13.23 -12.43
CA LYS A 228 1.74 14.20 -12.76
C LYS A 228 3.11 13.57 -12.98
N HIS A 229 3.33 12.36 -12.48
CA HIS A 229 4.66 11.74 -12.37
C HIS A 229 4.76 10.44 -13.17
N ALA A 230 5.77 10.37 -14.04
CA ALA A 230 6.01 9.21 -14.92
C ALA A 230 6.36 7.91 -14.17
N ASN A 231 6.85 8.05 -12.94
CA ASN A 231 7.34 6.94 -12.12
C ASN A 231 6.31 6.40 -11.11
N ILE A 232 5.12 7.00 -11.00
CA ILE A 232 3.98 6.41 -10.27
C ILE A 232 3.40 5.26 -11.08
N VAL A 233 3.34 4.07 -10.48
CA VAL A 233 2.86 2.85 -11.15
C VAL A 233 1.59 2.30 -10.53
N ALA A 234 1.33 2.58 -9.25
CA ALA A 234 0.13 2.10 -8.57
C ALA A 234 -0.37 3.06 -7.49
N VAL A 235 -1.69 3.03 -7.26
CA VAL A 235 -2.39 3.67 -6.14
C VAL A 235 -3.25 2.61 -5.44
N PHE A 236 -3.12 2.48 -4.12
CA PHE A 236 -3.94 1.58 -3.29
C PHE A 236 -4.83 2.36 -2.32
N SER A 237 -6.08 1.89 -2.15
CA SER A 237 -7.05 2.50 -1.23
C SER A 237 -8.02 1.49 -0.62
N GLY A 238 -8.59 1.85 0.53
CA GLY A 238 -9.57 1.08 1.30
C GLY A 238 -10.89 1.84 1.41
N HIS A 239 -11.45 1.96 2.62
CA HIS A 239 -12.57 2.84 2.99
C HIS A 239 -13.95 2.46 2.43
N VAL A 240 -14.05 2.19 1.13
CA VAL A 240 -15.31 2.00 0.42
C VAL A 240 -15.84 0.58 0.62
N LEU A 241 -17.09 0.47 1.07
CA LEU A 241 -17.77 -0.80 1.36
C LEU A 241 -18.40 -1.41 0.08
N LYS A 242 -19.56 -2.06 0.19
CA LYS A 242 -20.24 -2.80 -0.89
C LYS A 242 -19.38 -3.93 -1.43
N SER A 243 -18.99 -3.92 -2.71
CA SER A 243 -18.10 -4.94 -3.25
C SER A 243 -16.73 -4.95 -2.58
N GLY A 244 -16.31 -3.85 -1.93
CA GLY A 244 -15.00 -3.69 -1.31
C GLY A 244 -13.83 -3.83 -2.29
N THR A 245 -14.10 -3.81 -3.59
CA THR A 245 -13.09 -4.05 -4.64
C THR A 245 -13.36 -3.15 -5.83
N GLY A 246 -12.28 -2.69 -6.45
CA GLY A 246 -12.35 -1.84 -7.64
C GLY A 246 -10.99 -1.78 -8.32
N LEU A 247 -11.00 -1.61 -9.64
CA LEU A 247 -9.79 -1.57 -10.45
C LEU A 247 -9.97 -0.54 -11.57
N LEU A 248 -9.03 0.40 -11.64
CA LEU A 248 -8.95 1.38 -12.71
C LEU A 248 -7.52 1.51 -13.21
N VAL A 249 -7.33 1.40 -14.53
CA VAL A 249 -6.05 1.68 -15.17
C VAL A 249 -6.19 2.99 -15.95
N SER A 250 -5.39 3.99 -15.60
CA SER A 250 -5.43 5.30 -16.26
C SER A 250 -4.06 5.68 -16.83
N GLN A 251 -4.06 6.53 -17.85
CA GLN A 251 -2.82 7.15 -18.37
C GLN A 251 -2.49 8.39 -17.55
N GLY A 252 -1.28 8.47 -16.99
CA GLY A 252 -0.74 9.71 -16.46
C GLY A 252 -0.40 10.71 -17.57
N GLU A 253 -0.17 11.97 -17.20
CA GLU A 253 0.16 13.06 -18.13
C GLU A 253 1.51 12.87 -18.82
N LYS A 254 2.34 11.98 -18.30
CA LYS A 254 3.64 11.59 -18.88
C LYS A 254 3.56 10.29 -19.70
N GLY A 255 2.37 9.75 -19.93
CA GLY A 255 2.13 8.56 -20.75
C GLY A 255 2.27 7.22 -20.01
N ASN A 256 2.72 7.21 -18.75
CA ASN A 256 2.76 6.00 -17.93
C ASN A 256 1.35 5.48 -17.60
N ARG A 257 1.22 4.17 -17.40
CA ARG A 257 0.00 3.57 -16.83
C ARG A 257 0.09 3.57 -15.31
N VAL A 258 -1.01 3.96 -14.68
CA VAL A 258 -1.18 3.92 -13.22
C VAL A 258 -2.33 2.99 -12.89
N VAL A 259 -2.01 1.93 -12.14
CA VAL A 259 -2.98 0.93 -11.68
C VAL A 259 -3.54 1.36 -10.33
N GLN A 260 -4.84 1.64 -10.28
CA GLN A 260 -5.54 2.13 -9.10
C GLN A 260 -6.43 1.01 -8.57
N ILE A 261 -6.30 0.67 -7.30
CA ILE A 261 -6.96 -0.50 -6.71
C ILE A 261 -7.66 -0.10 -5.40
N LEU A 262 -8.95 -0.40 -5.35
CA LEU A 262 -9.74 -0.43 -4.12
C LEU A 262 -9.67 -1.83 -3.51
N THR A 263 -9.40 -1.92 -2.22
CA THR A 263 -9.40 -3.14 -1.44
C THR A 263 -9.94 -2.84 -0.05
N ASN A 264 -11.10 -3.39 0.27
CA ASN A 264 -11.70 -3.38 1.58
C ASN A 264 -12.43 -4.70 1.82
N PHE A 265 -12.23 -5.32 2.98
CA PHE A 265 -12.89 -6.58 3.37
C PHE A 265 -13.62 -6.51 4.71
N GLN A 266 -13.68 -5.32 5.32
CA GLN A 266 -14.23 -5.12 6.66
C GLN A 266 -15.71 -5.52 6.80
N ARG A 267 -16.27 -5.46 8.01
CA ARG A 267 -17.73 -5.57 8.20
C ARG A 267 -18.46 -4.47 7.43
N GLY A 268 -19.47 -4.86 6.65
CA GLY A 268 -20.24 -3.96 5.79
C GLY A 268 -19.87 -4.06 4.30
N VAL A 269 -18.77 -4.74 3.98
CA VAL A 269 -18.52 -5.28 2.64
C VAL A 269 -19.47 -6.48 2.42
N ASP A 270 -19.99 -6.60 1.21
CA ASP A 270 -20.95 -7.61 0.81
C ASP A 270 -20.38 -9.01 1.06
N ASN A 271 -21.15 -9.86 1.75
CA ASN A 271 -20.75 -11.23 2.13
C ASN A 271 -19.54 -11.31 3.07
N SER A 272 -19.15 -10.21 3.72
CA SER A 272 -18.10 -10.24 4.75
C SER A 272 -18.53 -11.09 5.95
N ILE A 273 -17.67 -12.03 6.32
CA ILE A 273 -17.83 -12.94 7.45
C ILE A 273 -16.62 -12.72 8.37
N ARG A 274 -16.85 -12.71 9.69
CA ARG A 274 -15.82 -12.46 10.71
C ARG A 274 -14.99 -11.20 10.43
N GLY A 275 -15.66 -10.13 9.98
CA GLY A 275 -15.03 -8.87 9.63
C GLY A 275 -14.08 -8.90 8.43
N GLY A 276 -14.17 -9.93 7.58
CA GLY A 276 -13.38 -10.04 6.36
C GLY A 276 -12.50 -11.27 6.28
N ASN A 277 -12.67 -12.25 7.19
CA ASN A 277 -11.95 -13.53 7.19
C ASN A 277 -10.43 -13.38 6.98
N GLY A 278 -9.78 -12.31 7.45
CA GLY A 278 -8.34 -12.12 7.29
C GLY A 278 -7.89 -11.99 5.83
N TYR A 279 -8.75 -11.53 4.93
CA TYR A 279 -8.36 -11.28 3.54
C TYR A 279 -7.35 -10.13 3.43
N LEU A 280 -6.38 -10.29 2.53
CA LEU A 280 -5.43 -9.27 2.09
C LEU A 280 -5.10 -9.48 0.60
N ARG A 281 -4.48 -8.49 -0.04
CA ARG A 281 -3.98 -8.64 -1.41
C ARG A 281 -2.49 -8.97 -1.39
N ILE A 282 -2.11 -9.99 -2.13
CA ILE A 282 -0.73 -10.25 -2.54
C ILE A 282 -0.55 -9.57 -3.89
N VAL A 283 0.35 -8.58 -3.96
CA VAL A 283 0.64 -7.84 -5.19
C VAL A 283 2.09 -8.10 -5.58
N GLU A 284 2.29 -8.63 -6.79
CA GLU A 284 3.59 -8.89 -7.36
C GLU A 284 3.83 -7.98 -8.55
N ILE A 285 4.89 -7.17 -8.50
CA ILE A 285 5.27 -6.29 -9.60
C ILE A 285 6.56 -6.82 -10.24
N ASP A 286 6.45 -7.26 -11.49
CA ASP A 286 7.59 -7.65 -12.33
C ASP A 286 7.99 -6.45 -13.20
N THR A 287 9.03 -5.74 -12.78
CA THR A 287 9.54 -4.58 -13.53
C THR A 287 10.21 -4.98 -14.84
N ARG A 288 10.63 -6.24 -14.95
CA ARG A 288 11.08 -6.94 -16.18
C ARG A 288 10.05 -6.86 -17.29
N LYS A 289 8.89 -7.41 -16.95
CA LYS A 289 7.78 -7.65 -17.86
C LYS A 289 6.77 -6.51 -17.88
N SER A 290 6.93 -5.52 -16.99
CA SER A 290 5.97 -4.44 -16.78
C SER A 290 4.59 -4.99 -16.43
N LEU A 291 4.54 -5.93 -15.47
CA LEU A 291 3.31 -6.61 -15.05
C LEU A 291 3.04 -6.38 -13.57
N ILE A 292 1.76 -6.23 -13.22
CA ILE A 292 1.25 -6.30 -11.85
C ILE A 292 0.29 -7.50 -11.75
N ASP A 293 0.63 -8.50 -10.95
CA ASP A 293 -0.22 -9.65 -10.61
C ASP A 293 -0.83 -9.42 -9.22
N VAL A 294 -2.16 -9.47 -9.12
CA VAL A 294 -2.91 -9.25 -7.89
C VAL A 294 -3.73 -10.48 -7.57
N LYS A 295 -3.55 -11.00 -6.35
CA LYS A 295 -4.32 -12.13 -5.81
C LYS A 295 -4.83 -11.83 -4.41
N THR A 296 -6.09 -12.10 -4.11
CA THR A 296 -6.62 -12.02 -2.73
C THR A 296 -6.50 -13.35 -2.00
N PHE A 297 -5.89 -13.34 -0.83
CA PHE A 297 -5.71 -14.52 0.02
C PHE A 297 -6.25 -14.28 1.43
N SER A 298 -7.00 -15.22 1.98
CA SER A 298 -7.43 -15.22 3.38
C SER A 298 -6.43 -16.00 4.22
N THR A 299 -5.85 -15.34 5.22
CA THR A 299 -4.95 -16.00 6.18
C THR A 299 -5.70 -16.92 7.13
N TRP A 300 -6.96 -16.59 7.41
CA TRP A 300 -7.86 -17.34 8.30
C TRP A 300 -8.34 -18.65 7.65
N GLU A 301 -8.93 -18.53 6.46
CA GLU A 301 -9.46 -19.64 5.67
C GLU A 301 -8.37 -20.42 4.92
N LYS A 302 -7.16 -19.84 4.83
CA LYS A 302 -5.99 -20.39 4.15
C LYS A 302 -6.24 -20.71 2.68
N LYS A 303 -7.05 -19.89 2.01
CA LYS A 303 -7.41 -20.06 0.60
C LYS A 303 -7.46 -18.73 -0.14
N TYR A 304 -7.30 -18.79 -1.45
CA TYR A 304 -7.54 -17.65 -2.33
C TYR A 304 -9.04 -17.39 -2.46
N HIS A 305 -9.42 -16.11 -2.59
CA HIS A 305 -10.81 -15.73 -2.82
C HIS A 305 -11.25 -16.21 -4.23
N PRO A 306 -12.43 -16.79 -4.47
CA PRO A 306 -12.76 -17.36 -5.77
C PRO A 306 -13.16 -16.34 -6.87
N GLY A 307 -13.56 -15.12 -6.49
CA GLY A 307 -14.10 -14.12 -7.42
C GLY A 307 -13.07 -13.48 -8.38
N LYS A 308 -13.50 -13.11 -9.60
CA LYS A 308 -12.63 -12.51 -10.63
C LYS A 308 -12.04 -11.15 -10.25
N SER A 309 -12.78 -10.32 -9.51
CA SER A 309 -12.24 -9.06 -8.94
C SER A 309 -11.12 -9.28 -7.90
N HIS A 310 -10.79 -10.54 -7.61
CA HIS A 310 -9.76 -10.94 -6.67
C HIS A 310 -8.48 -11.47 -7.33
N HIS A 311 -8.51 -11.72 -8.63
CA HIS A 311 -7.39 -12.26 -9.41
C HIS A 311 -7.29 -11.54 -10.75
N TYR A 312 -6.20 -10.83 -10.96
CA TYR A 312 -5.96 -10.19 -12.24
C TYR A 312 -4.50 -9.87 -12.47
N LEU A 313 -4.14 -9.86 -13.74
CA LEU A 313 -2.86 -9.40 -14.26
C LEU A 313 -3.06 -8.11 -15.05
N VAL A 314 -2.28 -7.08 -14.75
CA VAL A 314 -2.28 -5.82 -15.48
C VAL A 314 -0.94 -5.63 -16.18
N ASP A 315 -0.98 -5.35 -17.48
CA ASP A 315 0.18 -4.95 -18.27
C ASP A 315 0.34 -3.42 -18.23
N LEU A 316 1.48 -2.93 -17.74
CA LEU A 316 1.77 -1.51 -17.56
C LEU A 316 2.18 -0.80 -18.86
N ASN A 317 2.47 -1.53 -19.93
CA ASN A 317 2.73 -0.94 -21.24
C ASN A 317 1.40 -0.70 -21.98
N SER A 318 0.56 -1.73 -22.08
CA SER A 318 -0.70 -1.64 -22.82
C SER A 318 -1.85 -1.06 -21.97
N GLY A 319 -1.83 -1.30 -20.66
CA GLY A 319 -2.95 -1.05 -19.75
C GLY A 319 -3.99 -2.19 -19.73
N SER A 320 -3.76 -3.29 -20.44
CA SER A 320 -4.71 -4.41 -20.51
C SER A 320 -4.83 -5.16 -19.19
N VAL A 321 -6.04 -5.61 -18.87
CA VAL A 321 -6.35 -6.41 -17.68
C VAL A 321 -6.80 -7.81 -18.11
N ASN A 322 -6.17 -8.84 -17.55
CA ASN A 322 -6.56 -10.24 -17.71
C ASN A 322 -7.05 -10.79 -16.36
N GLN A 323 -8.26 -11.34 -16.32
CA GLN A 323 -8.94 -11.91 -15.14
C GLN A 323 -9.17 -13.41 -15.29
#